data_AF-A0A7C2E1Y6-F1
#
_entry.id   AF-A0A7C2E1Y6-F1
#
_cell.length_a   1.000
_cell.length_b   1.000
_cell.length_c   1.000
_cell.angle_alpha   90.00
_cell.angle_beta   90.00
_cell.angle_gamma   90.00
#
_symmetry.space_group_name_H-M   'P 1'
#
loop_
_entity.id
_entity.type
_entity.pdbx_description
1 polymer ?
#
loop_
_entity_poly.entity_id
_entity_poly.type
_entity_poly.pdbx_seq_one_letter_code
_entity_poly.pdbx_strand_id
1 'polypeptide(L)'
;MTGAADARETIFAVLRRVEAGQAYSTALLHHTLARTRHTPADRAFITEVVLGTLRQRGRLDHALNAVLPRGLAALPVAIQVILRLGLYQLWFLDRVPDAAAVDTSVELARRHGHRGTAGLVNAVLRRLAAAGEPPPPDPAADPAGHLAVVHSHPRWLVERWLRRWGWEETARLCAANNTPPPSTLRVNRLRATPDEVAERLRARGMTVAPGIVPEALRVRGPLDERLDLYRDGLVTMQDEGSMVVARAVDPRPGETVLDAAAAPGGKATHLAELMENRGRVIACDVQPGRLRLVAQQVARLGLDIVEAHHLDAREA
;
A
#
# COMPACT_ATOMS: atom_id res chain seq x y z
N MET A 1 5.36 29.64 3.59
CA MET A 1 4.97 28.84 2.41
C MET A 1 3.52 28.42 2.60
N THR A 2 2.66 28.60 1.59
CA THR A 2 1.26 28.14 1.63
C THR A 2 1.23 26.62 1.87
N GLY A 3 0.26 26.11 2.65
CA GLY A 3 0.22 24.68 3.03
C GLY A 3 0.25 23.71 1.84
N ALA A 4 -0.35 24.09 0.70
CA ALA A 4 -0.36 23.28 -0.51
C ALA A 4 1.01 23.14 -1.20
N ALA A 5 1.91 24.13 -1.05
CA ALA A 5 3.28 24.04 -1.57
C ALA A 5 4.14 23.10 -0.72
N ASP A 6 3.87 23.05 0.59
CA ASP A 6 4.54 22.15 1.54
C ASP A 6 4.13 20.67 1.33
N ALA A 7 2.86 20.44 1.01
CA ALA A 7 2.36 19.10 0.70
C ALA A 7 3.01 18.49 -0.56
N ARG A 8 3.15 19.25 -1.64
CA ARG A 8 3.75 18.77 -2.90
C ARG A 8 5.26 18.56 -2.80
N GLU A 9 5.95 19.38 -2.02
CA GLU A 9 7.36 19.16 -1.66
C GLU A 9 7.51 17.84 -0.88
N THR A 10 6.59 17.57 0.06
CA THR A 10 6.56 16.31 0.81
C THR A 10 6.32 15.10 -0.09
N ILE A 11 5.33 15.18 -1.00
CA ILE A 11 5.05 14.13 -2.01
C ILE A 11 6.30 13.83 -2.83
N PHE A 12 6.93 14.88 -3.38
CA PHE A 12 8.14 14.76 -4.18
C PHE A 12 9.27 14.06 -3.41
N ALA A 13 9.52 14.49 -2.16
CA ALA A 13 10.58 13.92 -1.33
C ALA A 13 10.36 12.42 -1.04
N VAL A 14 9.11 12.02 -0.77
CA VAL A 14 8.74 10.61 -0.55
C VAL A 14 8.96 9.80 -1.82
N LEU A 15 8.39 10.22 -2.96
CA LEU A 15 8.50 9.51 -4.23
C LEU A 15 9.96 9.38 -4.68
N ARG A 16 10.78 10.43 -4.52
CA ARG A 16 12.21 10.40 -4.85
C ARG A 16 12.98 9.37 -4.04
N ARG A 17 12.67 9.22 -2.74
CA ARG A 17 13.31 8.19 -1.88
C ARG A 17 12.87 6.78 -2.24
N VAL A 18 11.62 6.61 -2.66
CA VAL A 18 11.13 5.31 -3.19
C VAL A 18 11.91 4.93 -4.45
N GLU A 19 12.08 5.87 -5.39
CA GLU A 19 12.86 5.63 -6.62
C GLU A 19 14.36 5.36 -6.34
N ALA A 20 14.91 5.93 -5.27
CA ALA A 20 16.29 5.65 -4.84
C ALA A 20 16.47 4.28 -4.13
N GLY A 21 15.42 3.47 -4.01
CA GLY A 21 15.49 2.13 -3.41
C GLY A 21 15.66 2.10 -1.89
N GLN A 22 15.42 3.22 -1.20
CA GLN A 22 15.81 3.39 0.20
C GLN A 22 14.77 2.93 1.24
N ALA A 23 13.52 2.63 0.84
CA ALA A 23 12.49 2.16 1.78
C ALA A 23 11.22 1.61 1.08
N TYR A 24 10.46 0.79 1.79
CA TYR A 24 9.07 0.46 1.43
C TYR A 24 8.19 1.72 1.49
N SER A 25 7.41 1.96 0.43
CA SER A 25 6.64 3.20 0.22
C SER A 25 5.69 3.54 1.39
N THR A 26 4.96 2.56 1.91
CA THR A 26 3.99 2.77 3.00
C THR A 26 4.69 3.14 4.31
N ALA A 27 5.75 2.42 4.69
CA ALA A 27 6.51 2.71 5.91
C ALA A 27 7.18 4.09 5.86
N LEU A 28 7.76 4.44 4.71
CA LEU A 28 8.37 5.75 4.49
C LEU A 28 7.33 6.87 4.55
N LEU A 29 6.16 6.67 3.95
CA LEU A 29 5.06 7.63 3.97
C LEU A 29 4.57 7.88 5.39
N HIS A 30 4.27 6.83 6.17
CA HIS A 30 3.86 6.97 7.57
C HIS A 30 4.92 7.69 8.40
N HIS A 31 6.20 7.32 8.25
CA HIS A 31 7.29 7.97 8.97
C HIS A 31 7.42 9.45 8.61
N THR A 32 7.30 9.81 7.33
CA THR A 32 7.38 11.20 6.87
C THR A 32 6.20 12.01 7.41
N LEU A 33 4.97 11.50 7.26
CA LEU A 33 3.76 12.16 7.75
C LEU A 33 3.78 12.33 9.27
N ALA A 34 4.34 11.39 10.04
CA ALA A 34 4.47 11.52 11.49
C ALA A 34 5.41 12.67 11.93
N ARG A 35 6.37 13.06 11.08
CA ARG A 35 7.38 14.08 11.39
C ARG A 35 7.03 15.48 10.88
N THR A 36 6.02 15.59 10.05
CA THR A 36 5.56 16.86 9.43
C THR A 36 4.25 17.34 10.05
N ARG A 37 4.08 18.66 10.18
CA ARG A 37 2.85 19.28 10.70
C ARG A 37 1.82 19.51 9.58
N HIS A 38 1.38 18.42 8.95
CA HIS A 38 0.34 18.44 7.93
C HIS A 38 -1.06 18.31 8.55
N THR A 39 -2.02 19.07 8.03
CA THR A 39 -3.44 18.93 8.41
C THR A 39 -3.98 17.56 7.99
N PRO A 40 -5.11 17.08 8.55
CA PRO A 40 -5.72 15.83 8.09
C PRO A 40 -6.03 15.82 6.59
N ALA A 41 -6.45 16.96 6.03
CA ALA A 41 -6.70 17.11 4.60
C ALA A 41 -5.40 16.99 3.77
N ASP A 42 -4.32 17.65 4.21
CA ASP A 42 -3.01 17.54 3.54
C ASP A 42 -2.47 16.12 3.60
N ARG A 43 -2.61 15.43 4.74
CA ARG A 43 -2.19 14.02 4.90
C ARG A 43 -2.93 13.10 3.93
N ALA A 44 -4.24 13.28 3.78
CA ALA A 44 -5.05 12.53 2.83
C ALA A 44 -4.60 12.80 1.39
N PHE A 45 -4.38 14.08 1.04
CA PHE A 45 -3.89 14.47 -0.28
C PHE A 45 -2.50 13.90 -0.59
N ILE A 46 -1.55 14.00 0.35
CA ILE A 46 -0.19 13.45 0.21
C ILE A 46 -0.25 11.93 0.01
N THR A 47 -1.04 11.24 0.83
CA THR A 47 -1.22 9.79 0.74
C THR A 47 -1.78 9.38 -0.62
N GLU A 48 -2.82 10.09 -1.07
CA GLU A 48 -3.46 9.84 -2.35
C GLU A 48 -2.48 10.03 -3.52
N VAL A 49 -1.76 11.16 -3.57
CA VAL A 49 -0.83 11.42 -4.67
C VAL A 49 0.35 10.45 -4.66
N VAL A 50 0.94 10.16 -3.48
CA VAL A 50 2.08 9.24 -3.39
C VAL A 50 1.67 7.83 -3.81
N LEU A 51 0.64 7.26 -3.19
CA LEU A 51 0.22 5.88 -3.48
C LEU A 51 -0.38 5.76 -4.88
N GLY A 52 -1.13 6.78 -5.30
CA GLY A 52 -1.70 6.87 -6.63
C GLY A 52 -0.67 6.93 -7.74
N THR A 53 0.35 7.79 -7.60
CA THR A 53 1.45 7.90 -8.57
C THR A 53 2.22 6.57 -8.68
N LEU A 54 2.45 5.89 -7.56
CA LEU A 54 3.11 4.57 -7.57
C LEU A 54 2.22 3.49 -8.21
N ARG A 55 0.93 3.48 -7.89
CA ARG A 55 -0.06 2.54 -8.45
C ARG A 55 -0.19 2.70 -9.95
N GLN A 56 -0.23 3.93 -10.44
CA GLN A 56 -0.41 4.27 -11.86
C GLN A 56 0.91 4.45 -12.63
N ARG A 57 2.07 4.13 -12.03
CA ARG A 57 3.40 4.42 -12.62
C ARG A 57 3.55 3.88 -14.04
N GLY A 58 3.12 2.65 -14.33
CA GLY A 58 3.26 2.07 -15.67
C GLY A 58 2.46 2.83 -16.73
N ARG A 59 1.23 3.23 -16.38
CA ARG A 59 0.33 4.01 -17.22
C ARG A 59 0.85 5.43 -17.45
N LEU A 60 1.33 6.08 -16.38
CA LEU A 60 1.95 7.41 -16.45
C LEU A 60 3.23 7.41 -17.28
N ASP A 61 4.08 6.38 -17.13
CA ASP A 61 5.33 6.27 -17.87
C ASP A 61 5.08 6.04 -19.36
N HIS A 62 4.07 5.23 -19.74
CA HIS A 62 3.65 5.07 -21.13
C HIS A 62 3.26 6.42 -21.75
N ALA A 63 2.45 7.19 -21.04
CA ALA A 63 2.02 8.50 -21.48
C ALA A 63 3.17 9.50 -21.65
N LEU A 64 4.06 9.56 -20.66
CA LEU A 64 5.23 10.44 -20.70
C LEU A 64 6.17 10.06 -21.86
N ASN A 65 6.39 8.77 -22.09
CA ASN A 65 7.24 8.29 -23.19
C ASN A 65 6.64 8.58 -24.57
N ALA A 66 5.31 8.66 -24.71
CA ALA A 66 4.67 9.02 -25.98
C ALA A 66 4.96 10.47 -26.41
N VAL A 67 5.34 11.35 -25.48
CA VAL A 67 5.61 12.77 -25.76
C VAL A 67 7.05 13.19 -25.55
N LEU A 68 7.88 12.34 -24.92
CA LEU A 68 9.30 12.57 -24.66
C LEU A 68 10.18 11.88 -25.71
N PRO A 69 10.85 12.60 -26.63
CA PRO A 69 11.58 12.00 -27.74
C PRO A 69 12.73 11.07 -27.32
N ARG A 70 13.37 11.35 -26.19
CA ARG A 70 14.47 10.55 -25.63
C ARG A 70 14.01 9.58 -24.53
N GLY A 71 12.70 9.50 -24.29
CA GLY A 71 12.10 8.75 -23.20
C GLY A 71 12.27 9.40 -21.83
N LEU A 72 11.45 8.96 -20.88
CA LEU A 72 11.43 9.39 -19.48
C LEU A 72 12.71 9.01 -18.74
N ALA A 73 13.24 7.81 -19.01
CA ALA A 73 14.42 7.28 -18.34
C ALA A 73 15.71 8.10 -18.60
N ALA A 74 15.76 8.87 -19.70
CA ALA A 74 16.88 9.75 -20.01
C ALA A 74 16.89 11.04 -19.16
N LEU A 75 15.83 11.33 -18.42
CA LEU A 75 15.73 12.50 -17.56
C LEU A 75 16.28 12.19 -16.16
N PRO A 76 16.79 13.20 -15.42
CA PRO A 76 17.15 13.03 -14.01
C PRO A 76 15.96 12.51 -13.19
N VAL A 77 16.21 11.63 -12.21
CA VAL A 77 15.17 11.00 -11.37
C VAL A 77 14.20 12.03 -10.76
N ALA A 78 14.71 13.18 -10.33
CA ALA A 78 13.87 14.27 -9.82
C ALA A 78 12.82 14.73 -10.84
N ILE A 79 13.20 14.88 -12.11
CA ILE A 79 12.28 15.30 -13.17
C ILE A 79 11.30 14.18 -13.53
N GLN A 80 11.74 12.92 -13.51
CA GLN A 80 10.84 11.78 -13.71
C GLN A 80 9.72 11.78 -12.65
N VAL A 81 10.10 11.95 -11.38
CA VAL A 81 9.15 12.01 -10.25
C VAL A 81 8.19 13.19 -10.40
N ILE A 82 8.69 14.38 -10.75
CA ILE A 82 7.87 15.59 -10.94
C ILE A 82 6.87 15.41 -12.08
N LEU A 83 7.29 14.83 -13.21
CA LEU A 83 6.40 14.54 -14.32
C LEU A 83 5.32 13.53 -13.94
N ARG A 84 5.69 12.44 -13.25
CA ARG A 84 4.74 11.42 -12.78
C ARG A 84 3.70 11.99 -11.82
N LEU A 85 4.13 12.73 -10.78
CA LEU A 85 3.19 13.29 -9.79
C LEU A 85 2.34 14.43 -10.39
N GLY A 86 2.88 15.20 -11.34
CA GLY A 86 2.13 16.25 -12.04
C GLY A 86 1.04 15.65 -12.92
N LEU A 87 1.40 14.63 -13.70
CA LEU A 87 0.47 13.91 -14.56
C LEU A 87 -0.59 13.13 -13.76
N TYR A 88 -0.21 12.54 -12.63
CA TYR A 88 -1.18 11.88 -11.74
C TYR A 88 -2.25 12.86 -11.25
N GLN A 89 -1.85 14.06 -10.83
CA GLN A 89 -2.80 15.10 -10.41
C GLN A 89 -3.74 15.50 -11.56
N LEU A 90 -3.23 15.65 -12.78
CA LEU A 90 -4.03 16.03 -13.96
C LEU A 90 -5.09 15.00 -14.33
N TRP A 91 -4.77 13.71 -14.24
CA TRP A 91 -5.64 12.66 -14.77
C TRP A 91 -6.54 12.01 -13.74
N PHE A 92 -6.15 12.02 -12.46
CA PHE A 92 -6.85 11.24 -11.43
C PHE A 92 -7.48 12.09 -10.33
N LEU A 93 -7.19 13.40 -10.26
CA LEU A 93 -7.68 14.26 -9.18
C LEU A 93 -8.54 15.42 -9.68
N ASP A 94 -9.84 15.18 -9.82
CA ASP A 94 -10.84 16.17 -10.27
C ASP A 94 -10.84 17.49 -9.47
N ARG A 95 -10.42 17.43 -8.21
CA ARG A 95 -10.41 18.58 -7.29
C ARG A 95 -9.17 19.48 -7.45
N VAL A 96 -8.19 19.09 -8.25
CA VAL A 96 -6.96 19.86 -8.48
C VAL A 96 -7.06 20.52 -9.85
N PRO A 97 -7.16 21.85 -9.95
CA PRO A 97 -7.18 22.52 -11.24
C PRO A 97 -5.90 22.25 -12.05
N ASP A 98 -6.03 22.03 -13.35
CA ASP A 98 -4.90 21.72 -14.25
C ASP A 98 -3.76 22.72 -14.13
N ALA A 99 -4.10 24.02 -14.13
CA ALA A 99 -3.12 25.09 -13.96
C ALA A 99 -2.33 24.94 -12.65
N ALA A 100 -3.00 24.57 -11.54
CA ALA A 100 -2.34 24.38 -10.26
C ALA A 100 -1.44 23.14 -10.26
N ALA A 101 -1.85 22.03 -10.88
CA ALA A 101 -1.02 20.84 -11.02
C ALA A 101 0.25 21.11 -11.84
N VAL A 102 0.11 21.84 -12.96
CA VAL A 102 1.23 22.25 -13.82
C VAL A 102 2.16 23.23 -13.10
N ASP A 103 1.63 24.34 -12.58
CA ASP A 103 2.43 25.41 -11.99
C ASP A 103 3.26 24.93 -10.80
N THR A 104 2.66 24.08 -9.95
CA THR A 104 3.36 23.51 -8.81
C THR A 104 4.42 22.47 -9.20
N SER A 105 4.18 21.70 -10.26
CA SER A 105 5.19 20.80 -10.84
C SER A 105 6.35 21.57 -11.46
N VAL A 106 6.07 22.69 -12.14
CA VAL A 106 7.09 23.60 -12.68
C VAL A 106 7.92 24.21 -11.56
N GLU A 107 7.29 24.62 -10.46
CA GLU A 107 7.98 25.15 -9.29
C GLU A 107 8.90 24.12 -8.63
N LEU A 108 8.45 22.86 -8.50
CA LEU A 108 9.33 21.77 -8.07
C LEU A 108 10.52 21.58 -9.03
N ALA A 109 10.29 21.67 -10.33
CA ALA A 109 11.34 21.54 -11.34
C ALA A 109 12.35 22.69 -11.32
N ARG A 110 11.95 23.90 -10.91
CA ARG A 110 12.86 25.03 -10.70
C ARG A 110 13.78 24.81 -9.49
N ARG A 111 13.26 24.19 -8.42
CA ARG A 111 14.02 23.94 -7.18
C ARG A 111 14.95 22.74 -7.29
N HIS A 112 14.50 21.67 -7.95
CA HIS A 112 15.19 20.37 -7.96
C HIS A 112 15.80 20.00 -9.32
N GLY A 113 15.71 20.89 -10.30
CA GLY A 113 16.27 20.72 -11.63
C GLY A 113 17.19 21.88 -12.03
N HIS A 114 17.44 22.00 -13.33
CA HIS A 114 18.20 23.12 -13.91
C HIS A 114 17.25 24.04 -14.70
N ARG A 115 17.71 25.22 -15.13
CA ARG A 115 16.85 26.24 -15.77
C ARG A 115 15.99 25.73 -16.94
N GLY A 116 16.45 24.71 -17.67
CA GLY A 116 15.74 24.10 -18.80
C GLY A 116 14.65 23.09 -18.42
N THR A 117 14.69 22.49 -17.23
CA THR A 117 13.73 21.44 -16.84
C THR A 117 12.35 21.99 -16.53
N ALA A 118 12.26 23.22 -16.01
CA ALA A 118 10.98 23.88 -15.75
C ALA A 118 10.16 24.07 -17.03
N GLY A 119 10.81 24.48 -18.13
CA GLY A 119 10.17 24.62 -19.44
C GLY A 119 9.71 23.27 -20.01
N LEU A 120 10.55 22.23 -19.89
CA LEU A 120 10.21 20.87 -20.30
C LEU A 120 8.98 20.34 -19.54
N VAL A 121 8.97 20.45 -18.21
CA VAL A 121 7.85 19.99 -17.37
C VAL A 121 6.56 20.68 -17.74
N ASN A 122 6.58 22.01 -17.89
CA ASN A 122 5.41 22.77 -18.33
C ASN A 122 4.88 22.28 -19.69
N ALA A 123 5.77 22.15 -20.68
CA ALA A 123 5.40 21.76 -22.04
C ALA A 123 4.82 20.34 -22.10
N VAL A 124 5.45 19.39 -21.40
CA VAL A 124 5.01 17.98 -21.37
C VAL A 124 3.65 17.84 -20.70
N LEU A 125 3.48 18.43 -19.50
CA LEU A 125 2.23 18.32 -18.75
C LEU A 125 1.07 19.01 -19.47
N ARG A 126 1.28 20.20 -20.06
CA ARG A 126 0.24 20.88 -20.86
C ARG A 126 -0.14 20.09 -22.10
N ARG A 127 0.84 19.47 -22.78
CA ARG A 127 0.58 18.62 -23.94
C ARG A 127 -0.29 17.42 -23.57
N LEU A 128 0.02 16.74 -22.47
CA LEU A 128 -0.75 15.57 -22.02
C LEU A 128 -2.11 15.93 -21.41
N ALA A 129 -2.24 17.10 -20.78
CA ALA A 129 -3.53 17.64 -20.36
C ALA A 129 -4.47 17.85 -21.56
N ALA A 130 -3.94 18.36 -22.68
CA ALA A 130 -4.73 18.62 -23.89
C ALA A 130 -4.97 17.37 -24.75
N ALA A 131 -3.97 16.49 -24.88
CA ALA A 131 -4.03 15.32 -25.76
C ALA A 131 -4.74 14.11 -25.13
N GLY A 132 -4.87 14.08 -23.81
CA GLY A 132 -5.38 12.92 -23.08
C GLY A 132 -4.41 11.74 -23.09
N GLU A 133 -4.94 10.56 -22.79
CA GLU A 133 -4.14 9.34 -22.70
C GLU A 133 -3.84 8.76 -24.09
N PRO A 134 -2.56 8.46 -24.41
CA PRO A 134 -2.26 7.75 -25.64
C PRO A 134 -2.82 6.32 -25.58
N PRO A 135 -3.22 5.74 -26.73
CA PRO A 135 -3.73 4.38 -26.75
C PRO A 135 -2.68 3.39 -26.21
N PRO A 136 -3.10 2.34 -25.48
CA PRO A 136 -2.22 1.26 -25.12
C PRO A 136 -1.79 0.48 -26.39
N PRO A 137 -0.74 -0.36 -26.29
CA PRO A 137 -0.40 -1.29 -27.36
C PRO A 137 -1.60 -2.17 -27.76
N ASP A 138 -1.66 -2.57 -29.04
CA ASP A 138 -2.68 -3.51 -29.53
C ASP A 138 -2.52 -4.85 -28.78
N PRO A 139 -3.58 -5.36 -28.10
CA PRO A 139 -3.49 -6.61 -27.35
C PRO A 139 -3.21 -7.83 -28.22
N ALA A 140 -3.52 -7.80 -29.52
CA ALA A 140 -3.20 -8.90 -30.44
C ALA A 140 -1.71 -8.93 -30.80
N ALA A 141 -1.08 -7.76 -30.92
CA ALA A 141 0.33 -7.64 -31.25
C ALA A 141 1.25 -7.72 -30.01
N ASP A 142 0.82 -7.11 -28.91
CA ASP A 142 1.58 -7.04 -27.65
C ASP A 142 0.66 -7.16 -26.43
N PRO A 143 0.17 -8.39 -26.12
CA PRO A 143 -0.76 -8.60 -25.01
C PRO A 143 -0.16 -8.19 -23.66
N ALA A 144 1.13 -8.43 -23.46
CA ALA A 144 1.81 -8.07 -22.23
C ALA A 144 1.94 -6.55 -22.08
N GLY A 145 2.33 -5.84 -23.15
CA GLY A 145 2.40 -4.39 -23.15
C GLY A 145 1.04 -3.75 -22.94
N HIS A 146 0.00 -4.29 -23.56
CA HIS A 146 -1.37 -3.83 -23.36
C HIS A 146 -1.78 -3.89 -21.89
N LEU A 147 -1.72 -5.06 -21.26
CA LEU A 147 -2.13 -5.23 -19.85
C LEU A 147 -1.22 -4.45 -18.90
N ALA A 148 0.08 -4.35 -19.19
CA ALA A 148 1.03 -3.57 -18.40
C ALA A 148 0.67 -2.08 -18.37
N VAL A 149 0.22 -1.51 -19.49
CA VAL A 149 -0.20 -0.11 -19.58
C VAL A 149 -1.59 0.07 -18.97
N VAL A 150 -2.59 -0.69 -19.41
CA VAL A 150 -3.99 -0.54 -19.01
C VAL A 150 -4.16 -0.70 -17.50
N HIS A 151 -3.47 -1.67 -16.92
CA HIS A 151 -3.53 -1.95 -15.48
C HIS A 151 -2.28 -1.48 -14.73
N SER A 152 -1.38 -0.70 -15.33
CA SER A 152 -0.19 -0.18 -14.64
C SER A 152 0.61 -1.23 -13.85
N HIS A 153 1.00 -2.31 -14.52
CA HIS A 153 1.85 -3.36 -13.95
C HIS A 153 3.22 -3.39 -14.67
N PRO A 154 4.30 -3.79 -13.99
CA PRO A 154 5.57 -4.04 -14.66
C PRO A 154 5.41 -5.11 -15.74
N ARG A 155 5.87 -4.83 -16.96
CA ARG A 155 5.76 -5.74 -18.11
C ARG A 155 6.21 -7.17 -17.79
N TRP A 156 7.39 -7.32 -17.16
CA TRP A 156 7.96 -8.63 -16.82
C TRP A 156 7.03 -9.48 -15.94
N LEU A 157 6.23 -8.84 -15.09
CA LEU A 157 5.32 -9.51 -14.17
C LEU A 157 4.05 -9.97 -14.91
N VAL A 158 3.53 -9.12 -15.79
CA VAL A 158 2.42 -9.47 -16.69
C VAL A 158 2.82 -10.62 -17.61
N GLU A 159 4.00 -10.58 -18.22
CA GLU A 159 4.51 -11.69 -19.05
C GLU A 159 4.60 -12.99 -18.26
N ARG A 160 5.04 -12.94 -17.00
CA ARG A 160 5.10 -14.10 -16.12
C ARG A 160 3.70 -14.66 -15.84
N TRP A 161 2.71 -13.81 -15.62
CA TRP A 161 1.33 -14.22 -15.37
C TRP A 161 0.64 -14.76 -16.62
N LEU A 162 0.82 -14.12 -17.77
CA LEU A 162 0.32 -14.61 -19.05
C LEU A 162 0.84 -16.02 -19.35
N ARG A 163 2.14 -16.27 -19.12
CA ARG A 163 2.71 -17.62 -19.27
C ARG A 163 2.10 -18.66 -18.32
N ARG A 164 1.64 -18.24 -17.14
CA ARG A 164 1.14 -19.15 -16.09
C ARG A 164 -0.37 -19.39 -16.19
N TRP A 165 -1.14 -18.36 -16.53
CA TRP A 165 -2.59 -18.35 -16.39
C TRP A 165 -3.33 -17.93 -17.66
N GLY A 166 -2.62 -17.50 -18.71
CA GLY A 166 -3.27 -17.01 -19.94
C GLY A 166 -3.86 -15.61 -19.80
N TRP A 167 -4.55 -15.16 -20.85
CA TRP A 167 -5.04 -13.78 -20.98
C TRP A 167 -6.11 -13.42 -19.96
N GLU A 168 -7.19 -14.19 -19.88
CA GLU A 168 -8.38 -13.83 -19.10
C GLU A 168 -8.08 -13.72 -17.59
N GLU A 169 -7.43 -14.73 -17.02
CA GLU A 169 -7.00 -14.75 -15.62
C GLU A 169 -6.01 -13.62 -15.31
N THR A 170 -5.06 -13.36 -16.22
CA THR A 170 -4.06 -12.29 -16.02
C THR A 170 -4.72 -10.93 -16.04
N ALA A 171 -5.64 -10.69 -16.99
CA ALA A 171 -6.40 -9.44 -17.08
C ALA A 171 -7.24 -9.22 -15.81
N ARG A 172 -7.96 -10.26 -15.33
CA ARG A 172 -8.72 -10.20 -14.07
C ARG A 172 -7.84 -9.90 -12.86
N LEU A 173 -6.68 -10.55 -12.75
CA LEU A 173 -5.73 -10.31 -11.66
C LEU A 173 -5.19 -8.87 -11.69
N CYS A 174 -4.77 -8.39 -12.86
CA CYS A 174 -4.26 -7.04 -13.03
C CYS A 174 -5.31 -5.98 -12.71
N ALA A 175 -6.57 -6.22 -13.09
CA ALA A 175 -7.69 -5.35 -12.72
C ALA A 175 -7.93 -5.34 -11.20
N ALA A 176 -7.97 -6.52 -10.56
CA ALA A 176 -8.21 -6.66 -9.13
C ALA A 176 -7.12 -5.98 -8.28
N ASN A 177 -5.85 -6.11 -8.67
CA ASN A 177 -4.71 -5.47 -7.97
C ASN A 177 -4.79 -3.94 -7.92
N ASN A 178 -5.59 -3.32 -8.80
CA ASN A 178 -5.80 -1.88 -8.82
C ASN A 178 -7.06 -1.41 -8.11
N THR A 179 -7.89 -2.31 -7.61
CA THR A 179 -9.02 -1.94 -6.77
C THR A 179 -8.55 -1.67 -5.33
N PRO A 180 -9.19 -0.72 -4.61
CA PRO A 180 -8.91 -0.54 -3.18
C PRO A 180 -9.12 -1.87 -2.43
N PRO A 181 -8.13 -2.33 -1.64
CA PRO A 181 -8.28 -3.56 -0.89
C PRO A 181 -9.39 -3.42 0.16
N PRO A 182 -10.16 -4.48 0.43
CA PRO A 182 -11.13 -4.45 1.52
C PRO A 182 -10.42 -4.29 2.86
N SER A 183 -10.93 -3.39 3.71
CA SER A 183 -10.46 -3.31 5.10
C SER A 183 -11.01 -4.48 5.90
N THR A 184 -10.12 -5.23 6.53
CA THR A 184 -10.44 -6.49 7.18
C THR A 184 -9.97 -6.50 8.62
N LEU A 185 -10.80 -7.06 9.50
CA LEU A 185 -10.52 -7.24 10.92
C LEU A 185 -10.55 -8.73 11.25
N ARG A 186 -9.52 -9.21 11.96
CA ARG A 186 -9.57 -10.47 12.69
C ARG A 186 -10.16 -10.21 14.07
N VAL A 187 -11.21 -10.93 14.43
CA VAL A 187 -11.79 -10.90 15.77
C VAL A 187 -11.02 -11.84 16.69
N ASN A 188 -10.57 -11.31 17.82
CA ASN A 188 -9.95 -12.10 18.88
C ASN A 188 -11.02 -12.94 19.58
N ARG A 189 -11.13 -14.21 19.18
CA ARG A 189 -12.17 -15.13 19.68
C ARG A 189 -12.01 -15.51 21.15
N LEU A 190 -10.91 -15.13 21.80
CA LEU A 190 -10.74 -15.28 23.25
C LEU A 190 -11.52 -14.21 24.03
N ARG A 191 -11.92 -13.11 23.37
CA ARG A 191 -12.53 -11.93 24.03
C ARG A 191 -13.92 -11.58 23.53
N ALA A 192 -14.24 -11.90 22.28
CA ALA A 192 -15.51 -11.55 21.67
C ALA A 192 -15.87 -12.51 20.53
N THR A 193 -17.15 -12.54 20.17
CA THR A 193 -17.62 -13.21 18.95
C THR A 193 -17.62 -12.24 17.76
N PRO A 194 -17.54 -12.76 16.51
CA PRO A 194 -17.66 -11.93 15.31
C PRO A 194 -18.96 -11.13 15.25
N ASP A 195 -20.08 -11.69 15.73
CA ASP A 195 -21.37 -11.01 15.73
C ASP A 195 -21.40 -9.83 16.70
N GLU A 196 -20.89 -10.00 17.92
CA GLU A 196 -20.77 -8.90 18.89
C GLU A 196 -19.92 -7.74 18.36
N VAL A 197 -18.80 -8.05 17.70
CA VAL A 197 -17.94 -7.04 17.07
C VAL A 197 -18.66 -6.37 15.89
N ALA A 198 -19.35 -7.15 15.05
CA ALA A 198 -20.08 -6.63 13.91
C ALA A 198 -21.22 -5.69 14.33
N GLU A 199 -21.96 -6.00 15.39
CA GLU A 199 -22.99 -5.12 15.96
C GLU A 199 -22.40 -3.80 16.45
N ARG A 200 -21.29 -3.84 17.19
CA ARG A 200 -20.60 -2.62 17.67
C ARG A 200 -20.12 -1.75 16.52
N LEU A 201 -19.61 -2.35 15.45
CA LEU A 201 -19.17 -1.63 14.25
C LEU A 201 -20.36 -1.03 13.48
N ARG A 202 -21.47 -1.77 13.33
CA ARG A 202 -22.70 -1.27 12.69
C ARG A 202 -23.33 -0.12 13.47
N ALA A 203 -23.30 -0.18 14.81
CA ALA A 203 -23.75 0.91 15.68
C ALA A 203 -22.92 2.20 15.50
N ARG A 204 -21.69 2.11 14.97
CA ARG A 204 -20.84 3.24 14.58
C ARG A 204 -21.06 3.69 13.12
N GLY A 205 -22.08 3.17 12.45
CA GLY A 205 -22.41 3.50 11.06
C GLY A 205 -21.53 2.82 10.02
N MET A 206 -20.77 1.79 10.38
CA MET A 206 -19.93 1.05 9.44
C MET A 206 -20.71 -0.08 8.76
N THR A 207 -20.40 -0.35 7.49
CA THR A 207 -20.91 -1.55 6.82
C THR A 207 -20.03 -2.74 7.15
N VAL A 208 -20.62 -3.85 7.60
CA VAL A 208 -19.89 -5.06 8.02
C VAL A 208 -20.46 -6.29 7.34
N ALA A 209 -19.58 -7.07 6.71
CA ALA A 209 -19.87 -8.37 6.13
C ALA A 209 -18.91 -9.43 6.69
N PRO A 210 -19.31 -10.71 6.76
CA PRO A 210 -18.39 -11.79 7.12
C PRO A 210 -17.27 -11.93 6.08
N GLY A 211 -16.08 -12.34 6.53
CA GLY A 211 -14.95 -12.70 5.67
C GLY A 211 -14.93 -14.19 5.32
N ILE A 212 -13.82 -14.64 4.74
CA ILE A 212 -13.60 -16.03 4.28
C ILE A 212 -13.44 -17.01 5.44
N VAL A 213 -12.89 -16.54 6.57
CA VAL A 213 -12.70 -17.36 7.78
C VAL A 213 -13.62 -16.88 8.91
N PRO A 214 -14.00 -17.75 9.87
CA PRO A 214 -15.02 -17.43 10.87
C PRO A 214 -14.76 -16.16 11.71
N GLU A 215 -13.50 -15.86 11.99
CA GLU A 215 -13.04 -14.69 12.75
C GLU A 215 -12.88 -13.43 11.91
N ALA A 216 -13.06 -13.49 10.60
CA ALA A 216 -12.84 -12.35 9.71
C ALA A 216 -14.12 -11.51 9.54
N LEU A 217 -13.96 -10.19 9.61
CA LEU A 217 -14.97 -9.22 9.23
C LEU A 217 -14.42 -8.28 8.16
N ARG A 218 -15.15 -8.15 7.06
CA ARG A 218 -14.94 -7.10 6.04
C ARG A 218 -15.70 -5.86 6.44
N VAL A 219 -15.02 -4.73 6.49
CA VAL A 219 -15.58 -3.49 7.01
C VAL A 219 -15.39 -2.37 6.00
N ARG A 220 -16.46 -1.63 5.72
CA ARG A 220 -16.40 -0.35 5.02
C ARG A 220 -16.72 0.76 6.01
N GLY A 221 -15.72 1.59 6.29
CA GLY A 221 -15.78 2.67 7.28
C GLY A 221 -14.38 3.08 7.74
N PRO A 222 -14.28 4.08 8.63
CA PRO A 222 -13.00 4.52 9.17
C PRO A 222 -12.43 3.45 10.12
N LEU A 223 -11.36 2.78 9.70
CA LEU A 223 -10.61 1.83 10.51
C LEU A 223 -9.18 2.32 10.71
N ASP A 224 -8.79 2.47 11.97
CA ASP A 224 -7.41 2.72 12.38
C ASP A 224 -7.17 2.24 13.82
N GLU A 225 -5.93 2.36 14.27
CA GLU A 225 -5.50 1.93 15.61
C GLU A 225 -6.15 2.72 16.77
N ARG A 226 -6.88 3.81 16.49
CA ARG A 226 -7.63 4.59 17.49
C ARG A 226 -9.02 4.01 17.73
N LEU A 227 -9.44 2.99 16.99
CA LEU A 227 -10.65 2.24 17.29
C LEU A 227 -10.51 1.59 18.67
N ASP A 228 -11.50 1.80 19.53
CA ASP A 228 -11.56 1.21 20.87
C ASP A 228 -11.49 -0.32 20.82
N LEU A 229 -12.22 -0.95 19.91
CA LEU A 229 -12.16 -2.40 19.68
C LEU A 229 -10.73 -2.90 19.38
N TYR A 230 -9.90 -2.09 18.71
CA TYR A 230 -8.50 -2.42 18.49
C TYR A 230 -7.68 -2.22 19.76
N ARG A 231 -7.80 -1.06 20.43
CA ARG A 231 -7.03 -0.78 21.65
C ARG A 231 -7.28 -1.80 22.76
N ASP A 232 -8.52 -2.25 22.89
CA ASP A 232 -8.96 -3.19 23.92
C ASP A 232 -8.64 -4.66 23.56
N GLY A 233 -8.01 -4.90 22.41
CA GLY A 233 -7.56 -6.22 21.98
C GLY A 233 -8.67 -7.13 21.43
N LEU A 234 -9.86 -6.59 21.12
CA LEU A 234 -10.98 -7.36 20.55
C LEU A 234 -10.77 -7.66 19.07
N VAL A 235 -10.03 -6.80 18.36
CA VAL A 235 -9.74 -6.99 16.93
C VAL A 235 -8.29 -6.69 16.59
N THR A 236 -7.84 -7.26 15.47
CA THR A 236 -6.57 -6.95 14.81
C THR A 236 -6.84 -6.62 13.35
N MET A 237 -6.29 -5.52 12.83
CA MET A 237 -6.33 -5.24 11.40
C MET A 237 -5.41 -6.21 10.68
N GLN A 238 -5.97 -7.13 9.90
CA GLN A 238 -5.22 -8.19 9.23
C GLN A 238 -5.95 -8.62 7.97
N ASP A 239 -5.20 -8.83 6.89
CA ASP A 239 -5.71 -9.37 5.63
C ASP A 239 -6.24 -10.81 5.80
N GLU A 240 -7.37 -11.11 5.16
CA GLU A 240 -8.01 -12.44 5.19
C GLU A 240 -7.09 -13.55 4.69
N GLY A 241 -6.28 -13.30 3.65
CA GLY A 241 -5.31 -14.27 3.16
C GLY A 241 -4.28 -14.63 4.23
N SER A 242 -3.89 -13.69 5.08
CA SER A 242 -3.03 -13.98 6.23
C SER A 242 -3.73 -14.77 7.34
N MET A 243 -5.04 -14.62 7.50
CA MET A 243 -5.82 -15.41 8.46
C MET A 243 -5.96 -16.87 8.00
N VAL A 244 -6.20 -17.07 6.70
CA VAL A 244 -6.26 -18.41 6.07
C VAL A 244 -4.96 -19.19 6.31
N VAL A 245 -3.80 -18.54 6.25
CA VAL A 245 -2.50 -19.21 6.53
C VAL A 245 -2.47 -19.80 7.94
N ALA A 246 -2.87 -19.04 8.97
CA ALA A 246 -2.88 -19.53 10.35
C ALA A 246 -3.88 -20.68 10.54
N ARG A 247 -5.06 -20.59 9.89
CA ARG A 247 -6.04 -21.69 9.84
C ARG A 247 -5.50 -22.94 9.14
N ALA A 248 -4.72 -22.78 8.08
CA ALA A 248 -4.12 -23.89 7.34
C ALA A 248 -3.02 -24.62 8.12
N VAL A 249 -2.34 -23.93 9.04
CA VAL A 249 -1.43 -24.57 10.01
C VAL A 249 -2.20 -25.46 10.99
N ASP A 250 -3.46 -25.13 11.28
CA ASP A 250 -4.37 -25.87 12.16
C ASP A 250 -3.79 -26.19 13.55
N PRO A 251 -3.22 -25.18 14.26
CA PRO A 251 -2.50 -25.42 15.50
C PRO A 251 -3.47 -25.86 16.61
N ARG A 252 -3.06 -26.85 17.41
CA ARG A 252 -3.85 -27.35 18.53
C ARG A 252 -3.42 -26.75 19.86
N PRO A 253 -4.37 -26.49 20.79
CA PRO A 253 -4.02 -26.07 22.14
C PRO A 253 -3.01 -27.03 22.79
N GLY A 254 -1.93 -26.49 23.33
CA GLY A 254 -0.85 -27.24 23.99
C GLY A 254 0.35 -27.57 23.09
N GLU A 255 0.25 -27.39 21.77
CA GLU A 255 1.37 -27.63 20.86
C GLU A 255 2.46 -26.55 20.95
N THR A 256 3.59 -26.81 20.32
CA THR A 256 4.62 -25.79 20.05
C THR A 256 4.66 -25.49 18.56
N VAL A 257 4.48 -24.23 18.20
CA VAL A 257 4.42 -23.76 16.79
C VAL A 257 5.49 -22.71 16.54
N LEU A 258 6.16 -22.77 15.39
CA LEU A 258 7.15 -21.78 14.96
C LEU A 258 6.56 -20.86 13.88
N ASP A 259 6.55 -19.55 14.14
CA ASP A 259 6.39 -18.51 13.13
C ASP A 259 7.77 -17.92 12.81
N ALA A 260 8.39 -18.43 11.75
CA ALA A 260 9.79 -18.18 11.39
C ALA A 260 10.08 -16.75 10.89
N ALA A 261 9.06 -15.99 10.50
CA ALA A 261 9.17 -14.62 9.99
C ALA A 261 7.99 -13.79 10.52
N ALA A 262 7.91 -13.71 11.85
CA ALA A 262 6.70 -13.37 12.56
C ALA A 262 6.33 -11.89 12.48
N ALA A 263 7.30 -10.97 12.37
CA ALA A 263 6.99 -9.56 12.56
C ALA A 263 6.16 -8.99 11.40
N PRO A 264 5.09 -8.21 11.65
CA PRO A 264 4.79 -7.51 12.91
C PRO A 264 3.95 -8.29 13.94
N GLY A 265 3.72 -9.58 13.76
CA GLY A 265 3.10 -10.47 14.75
C GLY A 265 1.66 -10.89 14.43
N GLY A 266 1.13 -10.51 13.27
CA GLY A 266 -0.25 -10.80 12.91
C GLY A 266 -0.56 -12.30 12.85
N LYS A 267 0.35 -13.13 12.32
CA LYS A 267 0.14 -14.59 12.24
C LYS A 267 0.48 -15.28 13.56
N ALA A 268 1.62 -14.99 14.17
CA ALA A 268 1.98 -15.47 15.52
C ALA A 268 0.85 -15.28 16.55
N THR A 269 0.26 -14.08 16.61
CA THR A 269 -0.87 -13.82 17.54
C THR A 269 -2.13 -14.57 17.15
N HIS A 270 -2.39 -14.78 15.85
CA HIS A 270 -3.52 -15.59 15.41
C HIS A 270 -3.33 -17.07 15.77
N LEU A 271 -2.13 -17.61 15.61
CA LEU A 271 -1.80 -18.97 16.02
C LEU A 271 -2.08 -19.14 17.52
N ALA A 272 -1.67 -18.18 18.34
CA ALA A 272 -1.94 -18.23 19.78
C ALA A 272 -3.45 -18.14 20.12
N GLU A 273 -4.22 -17.32 19.39
CA GLU A 273 -5.68 -17.28 19.52
C GLU A 273 -6.34 -18.62 19.14
N LEU A 274 -5.89 -19.26 18.05
CA LEU A 274 -6.38 -20.58 17.62
C LEU A 274 -6.01 -21.70 18.59
N MET A 275 -4.88 -21.57 19.27
CA MET A 275 -4.42 -22.49 20.32
C MET A 275 -5.08 -22.22 21.68
N GLU A 276 -6.11 -21.36 21.73
CA GLU A 276 -6.80 -20.98 22.96
C GLU A 276 -5.86 -20.42 24.05
N ASN A 277 -4.78 -19.76 23.64
CA ASN A 277 -3.70 -19.28 24.50
C ASN A 277 -3.10 -20.39 25.39
N ARG A 278 -3.04 -21.64 24.91
CA ARG A 278 -2.37 -22.78 25.57
C ARG A 278 -1.30 -23.38 24.67
N GLY A 279 -0.11 -23.65 25.20
CA GLY A 279 1.03 -24.19 24.45
C GLY A 279 2.13 -23.14 24.30
N ARG A 280 2.79 -23.12 23.13
CA ARG A 280 3.90 -22.20 22.86
C ARG A 280 3.95 -21.80 21.38
N VAL A 281 4.12 -20.51 21.11
CA VAL A 281 4.37 -19.96 19.77
C VAL A 281 5.71 -19.26 19.78
N ILE A 282 6.68 -19.82 19.07
CA ILE A 282 8.00 -19.23 18.89
C ILE A 282 7.92 -18.30 17.68
N ALA A 283 8.08 -16.99 17.90
CA ALA A 283 7.97 -15.96 16.87
C ALA A 283 9.34 -15.36 16.56
N CYS A 284 9.92 -15.70 15.42
CA CYS A 284 11.26 -15.28 15.01
C CYS A 284 11.23 -14.19 13.93
N ASP A 285 12.19 -13.27 13.96
CA ASP A 285 12.45 -12.33 12.87
C ASP A 285 13.90 -11.83 12.93
N VAL A 286 14.52 -11.60 11.77
CA VAL A 286 15.90 -11.11 11.65
C VAL A 286 16.04 -9.61 11.95
N GLN A 287 14.93 -8.87 12.08
CA GLN A 287 14.95 -7.44 12.35
C GLN A 287 14.51 -7.14 13.78
N PRO A 288 15.44 -6.81 14.71
CA PRO A 288 15.14 -6.55 16.11
C PRO A 288 14.08 -5.46 16.31
N GLY A 289 14.13 -4.39 15.50
CA GLY A 289 13.18 -3.28 15.57
C GLY A 289 11.74 -3.69 15.27
N ARG A 290 11.54 -4.74 14.46
CA ARG A 290 10.21 -5.27 14.11
C ARG A 290 9.68 -6.25 15.15
N LEU A 291 10.54 -6.97 15.87
CA LEU A 291 10.12 -7.86 16.97
C LEU A 291 9.45 -7.10 18.12
N ARG A 292 9.82 -5.83 18.34
CA ARG A 292 9.10 -4.98 19.29
C ARG A 292 7.61 -4.84 18.95
N LEU A 293 7.26 -4.85 17.66
CA LEU A 293 5.86 -4.82 17.23
C LEU A 293 5.14 -6.12 17.64
N VAL A 294 5.80 -7.27 17.55
CA VAL A 294 5.24 -8.56 18.01
C VAL A 294 4.90 -8.47 19.49
N ALA A 295 5.86 -8.05 20.33
CA ALA A 295 5.64 -7.90 21.77
C ALA A 295 4.48 -6.94 22.11
N GLN A 296 4.37 -5.82 21.37
CA GLN A 296 3.25 -4.88 21.54
C GLN A 296 1.89 -5.52 21.19
N GLN A 297 1.83 -6.30 20.11
CA GLN A 297 0.60 -7.00 19.71
C GLN A 297 0.21 -8.07 20.73
N VAL A 298 1.18 -8.86 21.22
CA VAL A 298 0.99 -9.89 22.24
C VAL A 298 0.42 -9.28 23.53
N ALA A 299 1.05 -8.21 24.03
CA ALA A 299 0.57 -7.51 25.22
C ALA A 299 -0.84 -6.92 25.05
N ARG A 300 -1.11 -6.26 23.91
CA ARG A 300 -2.42 -5.68 23.60
C ARG A 300 -3.52 -6.73 23.56
N LEU A 301 -3.24 -7.89 22.97
CA LEU A 301 -4.19 -8.99 22.84
C LEU A 301 -4.31 -9.84 24.11
N GLY A 302 -3.40 -9.64 25.09
CA GLY A 302 -3.31 -10.43 26.32
C GLY A 302 -3.05 -11.90 26.05
N LEU A 303 -2.02 -12.17 25.24
CA LEU A 303 -1.55 -13.50 24.92
C LEU A 303 -0.28 -13.78 25.73
N ASP A 304 -0.14 -15.00 26.24
CA ASP A 304 0.96 -15.38 27.15
C ASP A 304 1.91 -16.39 26.51
N ILE A 305 1.47 -17.06 25.44
CA ILE A 305 2.20 -18.18 24.85
C ILE A 305 3.11 -17.79 23.68
N VAL A 306 3.18 -16.50 23.32
CA VAL A 306 3.99 -16.02 22.18
C VAL A 306 5.33 -15.49 22.67
N GLU A 307 6.42 -16.13 22.25
CA GLU A 307 7.78 -15.75 22.59
C GLU A 307 8.49 -15.14 21.37
N ALA A 308 8.94 -13.89 21.48
CA ALA A 308 9.65 -13.22 20.40
C ALA A 308 11.17 -13.48 20.49
N HIS A 309 11.75 -14.05 19.44
CA HIS A 309 13.17 -14.38 19.35
C HIS A 309 13.84 -13.67 18.16
N HIS A 310 14.97 -13.01 18.41
CA HIS A 310 15.80 -12.47 17.33
C HIS A 310 16.68 -13.58 16.79
N LEU A 311 16.29 -14.14 15.65
CA LEU A 311 16.89 -15.32 15.07
C LEU A 311 16.74 -15.30 13.55
N ASP A 312 17.77 -15.76 12.85
CA ASP A 312 17.64 -16.16 11.45
C ASP A 312 17.05 -17.57 11.41
N ALA A 313 15.88 -17.73 10.78
CA ALA A 313 15.22 -19.02 10.70
C ALA A 313 16.02 -20.10 9.95
N ARG A 314 17.09 -19.73 9.24
CA ARG A 314 18.04 -20.69 8.63
C ARG A 314 19.01 -21.29 9.65
N GLU A 315 19.14 -20.68 10.82
CA GLU A 315 20.00 -21.08 11.93
C GLU A 315 19.19 -21.74 13.07
N ALA A 316 17.88 -21.90 12.89
CA ALA A 316 16.92 -22.41 13.87
C ALA A 316 16.75 -23.93 13.83
#